data_AF-A0A6P3Y8Q5-F1
#
_entry.id   AF-A0A6P3Y8Q5-F1
#
_cell.length_a   1.000
_cell.length_b   1.000
_cell.length_c   1.000
_cell.angle_alpha   90.00
_cell.angle_beta   90.00
_cell.angle_gamma   90.00
#
_symmetry.space_group_name_H-M   'P 1'
#
loop_
_entity.id
_entity.type
_entity.pdbx_description
1 polymer ?
#
loop_
_entity_poly.entity_id
_entity_poly.type
_entity_poly.pdbx_seq_one_letter_code
_entity_poly.pdbx_strand_id
1 'polypeptide(L)'
;MILSRGLNLLKVTYKTSQNKVAATNLQSVRFNSGDDWVYRASPPVEKNWLYVAEAFGGLLWWWILWHFWHDYDHFLEIVPYPNPVKWTDEELGIPPDDYEETQIE
;
A
#
# COMPACT_ATOMS: atom_id res chain seq x y z
N MET A 1 48.01 0.62 -22.04
CA MET A 1 46.84 -0.26 -21.77
C MET A 1 46.93 -1.03 -20.44
N ILE A 2 47.94 -0.82 -19.58
CA ILE A 2 48.12 -1.56 -18.32
C ILE A 2 47.35 -0.93 -17.13
N LEU A 3 47.13 0.40 -17.17
CA LEU A 3 46.53 1.14 -16.06
C LEU A 3 45.03 0.91 -15.86
N SER A 4 44.27 0.62 -16.93
CA SER A 4 42.81 0.48 -16.83
C SER A 4 42.37 -0.78 -16.09
N ARG A 5 43.15 -1.86 -16.19
CA ARG A 5 42.87 -3.12 -15.48
C ARG A 5 43.48 -3.14 -14.08
N GLY A 6 44.62 -2.48 -13.87
CA GLY A 6 45.29 -2.41 -12.56
C GLY A 6 44.48 -1.66 -11.50
N LEU A 7 43.84 -0.54 -11.86
CA LEU A 7 43.05 0.27 -10.92
C LEU A 7 41.78 -0.45 -10.42
N ASN A 8 41.14 -1.24 -11.28
CA ASN A 8 39.98 -2.03 -10.89
C ASN A 8 40.35 -3.14 -9.90
N LEU A 9 41.49 -3.80 -10.13
CA LEU A 9 42.04 -4.80 -9.20
C LEU A 9 42.38 -4.17 -7.85
N LEU A 10 43.07 -3.02 -7.85
CA LEU A 10 43.40 -2.28 -6.63
C LEU A 10 42.14 -1.87 -5.84
N LYS A 11 41.07 -1.47 -6.53
CA LYS A 11 39.81 -1.10 -5.89
C LYS A 11 39.12 -2.30 -5.22
N VAL A 12 39.17 -3.47 -5.85
CA VAL A 12 38.61 -4.72 -5.30
C VAL A 12 39.43 -5.22 -4.12
N THR A 13 40.76 -5.19 -4.22
CA THR A 13 41.64 -5.63 -3.12
C THR A 13 41.61 -4.66 -1.94
N TYR A 14 41.52 -3.35 -2.19
CA TYR A 14 41.34 -2.36 -1.13
C TYR A 14 40.03 -2.58 -0.36
N LYS A 15 38.91 -2.80 -1.06
CA LYS A 15 37.62 -3.11 -0.42
C LYS A 15 37.65 -4.42 0.38
N THR A 16 38.31 -5.45 -0.16
CA THR A 16 38.49 -6.74 0.52
C THR A 16 39.38 -6.62 1.76
N SER A 17 40.44 -5.81 1.71
CA SER A 17 41.37 -5.59 2.83
C SER A 17 40.74 -4.83 4.00
N GLN A 18 39.78 -3.95 3.72
CA GLN A 18 38.99 -3.27 4.77
C GLN A 18 38.07 -4.23 5.54
N ASN A 19 37.72 -5.38 4.97
CA ASN A 19 36.98 -6.42 5.67
C ASN A 19 37.95 -7.22 6.56
N LYS A 20 38.10 -6.79 7.82
CA LYS A 20 38.87 -7.49 8.88
C LYS A 20 38.18 -8.76 9.41
N VAL A 21 37.35 -9.40 8.59
CA VAL A 21 36.70 -10.66 8.96
C VAL A 21 37.73 -11.75 8.68
N ALA A 22 38.35 -12.26 9.75
CA ALA A 22 39.18 -13.45 9.66
C ALA A 22 38.38 -14.54 8.94
N ALA A 23 39.02 -15.28 8.03
CA ALA A 23 38.42 -16.40 7.29
C ALA A 23 38.12 -17.55 8.26
N THR A 24 37.17 -17.36 9.18
CA THR A 24 36.78 -18.30 10.24
C THR A 24 35.76 -19.31 9.74
N ASN A 25 35.48 -19.32 8.44
CA ASN A 25 34.64 -20.33 7.81
C ASN A 25 35.25 -20.75 6.46
N LEU A 26 36.15 -21.73 6.49
CA LEU A 26 36.61 -22.49 5.31
C LEU A 26 35.57 -23.54 4.86
N GLN A 27 34.36 -23.53 5.42
CA GLN A 27 33.29 -24.35 4.86
C GLN A 27 32.96 -23.78 3.48
N SER A 28 33.19 -24.59 2.44
CA SER A 28 32.63 -24.31 1.12
C SER A 28 31.13 -24.14 1.31
N VAL A 29 30.62 -22.93 1.13
CA VAL A 29 29.18 -22.71 1.01
C VAL A 29 28.76 -23.55 -0.20
N ARG A 30 28.16 -24.72 0.07
CA ARG A 30 27.56 -25.52 -0.97
C ARG A 30 26.31 -24.77 -1.40
N PHE A 31 26.48 -23.87 -2.36
CA PHE A 31 25.37 -23.32 -3.13
C PHE A 31 24.76 -24.49 -3.91
N ASN A 32 23.83 -25.20 -3.26
CA ASN A 32 22.94 -26.11 -3.95
C ASN A 32 22.11 -25.24 -4.89
N SER A 33 22.47 -25.27 -6.17
CA SER A 33 21.66 -24.71 -7.24
C SER A 33 20.33 -25.47 -7.24
N GLY A 34 19.28 -24.87 -6.69
CA GLY A 34 17.93 -25.31 -7.03
C GLY A 34 16.85 -25.02 -6.02
N ASP A 35 17.10 -25.10 -4.72
CA ASP A 35 16.00 -24.93 -3.76
C ASP A 35 16.51 -24.78 -2.33
N ASP A 36 16.27 -23.60 -1.74
CA ASP A 36 16.57 -23.28 -0.34
C ASP A 36 15.51 -23.92 0.57
N TRP A 37 15.50 -25.25 0.65
CA TRP A 37 14.60 -25.99 1.53
C TRP A 37 15.05 -25.85 2.98
N VAL A 38 14.19 -25.28 3.81
CA VAL A 38 14.45 -25.06 5.23
C VAL A 38 13.40 -25.80 6.07
N TYR A 39 13.84 -26.59 7.06
CA TYR A 39 12.95 -27.27 8.02
C TYR A 39 13.05 -26.59 9.40
N ARG A 40 11.91 -26.18 9.96
CA ARG A 40 11.79 -25.52 11.29
C ARG A 40 12.63 -24.25 11.45
N ALA A 41 12.98 -23.57 10.36
CA ALA A 41 13.63 -22.26 10.38
C ALA A 41 13.06 -21.37 9.26
N SER A 42 13.24 -20.06 9.38
CA SER A 42 12.77 -19.11 8.36
C SER A 42 13.54 -19.34 7.06
N PRO A 43 12.85 -19.45 5.90
CA PRO A 43 13.54 -19.48 4.62
C PRO A 43 14.30 -18.16 4.41
N PRO A 44 15.45 -18.21 3.71
CA PRO A 44 16.14 -16.99 3.32
C PRO A 44 15.25 -16.22 2.33
N VAL A 45 14.96 -14.95 2.66
CA VAL A 45 14.17 -14.08 1.79
C VAL A 45 15.10 -13.47 0.76
N GLU A 46 14.76 -13.65 -0.52
CA GLU A 46 15.42 -12.94 -1.60
C GLU A 46 15.17 -11.43 -1.50
N LYS A 47 16.25 -10.65 -1.40
CA LYS A 47 16.17 -9.19 -1.20
C LYS A 47 15.41 -8.47 -2.32
N ASN A 48 15.48 -9.00 -3.54
CA ASN A 48 14.77 -8.42 -4.68
C ASN A 48 13.26 -8.46 -4.49
N TRP A 49 12.72 -9.58 -3.99
CA TRP A 49 11.29 -9.71 -3.70
C TRP A 49 10.84 -8.80 -2.56
N LEU A 50 11.70 -8.59 -1.55
CA LEU A 50 11.41 -7.66 -0.46
C LEU A 50 11.29 -6.22 -0.98
N TYR A 51 12.23 -5.76 -1.81
CA TYR A 51 12.16 -4.42 -2.39
C TYR A 51 10.95 -4.23 -3.31
N VAL A 52 10.61 -5.25 -4.09
CA VAL A 52 9.42 -5.22 -4.96
C VAL A 52 8.15 -5.14 -4.11
N ALA A 53 8.04 -5.94 -3.04
CA ALA A 53 6.90 -5.90 -2.13
C ALA A 53 6.75 -4.53 -1.45
N GLU A 54 7.85 -3.95 -0.96
CA GLU A 54 7.85 -2.61 -0.36
C GLU A 54 7.47 -1.52 -1.37
N ALA A 55 7.96 -1.60 -2.61
CA ALA A 55 7.62 -0.63 -3.65
C ALA A 55 6.13 -0.67 -4.02
N PHE A 56 5.55 -1.86 -4.19
CA PHE A 56 4.12 -2.01 -4.44
C PHE A 56 3.27 -1.56 -3.25
N GLY A 57 3.68 -1.90 -2.02
CA GLY A 57 3.01 -1.43 -0.82
C GLY A 57 3.03 0.09 -0.70
N GLY A 58 4.17 0.72 -0.98
CA GLY A 58 4.32 2.17 -1.00
C GLY A 58 3.48 2.85 -2.08
N LEU A 59 3.44 2.28 -3.29
CA LEU A 59 2.62 2.80 -4.38
C LEU A 59 1.13 2.71 -4.07
N LEU A 60 0.68 1.61 -3.47
CA LEU A 60 -0.72 1.43 -3.04
C LEU A 60 -1.12 2.47 -2.00
N TRP A 61 -0.31 2.67 -0.95
CA TRP A 61 -0.63 3.67 0.08
C TRP A 61 -0.55 5.10 -0.45
N TRP A 62 0.43 5.40 -1.29
CA TRP A 62 0.50 6.69 -1.98
C TRP A 62 -0.76 6.94 -2.82
N TRP A 63 -1.21 5.95 -3.59
CA TRP A 63 -2.42 6.04 -4.42
C TRP A 63 -3.66 6.32 -3.58
N ILE A 64 -3.86 5.58 -2.49
CA ILE A 64 -5.00 5.77 -1.59
C ILE A 64 -5.00 7.19 -1.01
N LEU A 65 -3.86 7.66 -0.50
CA LEU A 65 -3.76 8.99 0.10
C LEU A 65 -3.94 10.10 -0.94
N TRP A 66 -3.43 9.89 -2.16
CA TRP A 66 -3.60 10.82 -3.27
C TRP A 66 -5.08 10.94 -3.67
N HIS A 67 -5.77 9.82 -3.88
CA HIS A 67 -7.21 9.83 -4.21
C HIS A 67 -8.07 10.33 -3.06
N PHE A 68 -7.71 10.04 -1.82
CA PHE A 68 -8.42 10.57 -0.66
C PHE A 68 -8.38 12.10 -0.61
N TRP A 69 -7.27 12.72 -1.02
CA TRP A 69 -7.17 14.18 -1.09
C TRP A 69 -7.86 14.77 -2.33
N HIS A 70 -7.76 14.12 -3.48
CA HIS A 70 -8.26 14.65 -4.75
C HIS A 70 -9.76 14.37 -5.00
N ASP A 71 -10.27 13.21 -4.61
CA ASP A 71 -11.63 12.74 -4.92
C ASP A 71 -12.53 12.72 -3.67
N TYR A 72 -12.41 13.73 -2.81
CA TYR A 72 -13.22 13.85 -1.58
C TYR A 72 -14.72 13.99 -1.84
N ASP A 73 -15.10 14.42 -3.04
CA ASP A 73 -16.49 14.65 -3.45
C ASP A 73 -17.34 13.38 -3.29
N HIS A 74 -16.80 12.22 -3.64
CA HIS A 74 -17.49 10.92 -3.52
C HIS A 74 -17.75 10.50 -2.06
N PHE A 75 -16.97 11.00 -1.11
CA PHE A 75 -17.16 10.72 0.32
C PHE A 75 -18.14 11.69 0.98
N LEU A 76 -18.35 12.88 0.40
CA LEU A 76 -19.17 13.94 0.96
C LEU A 76 -20.46 14.25 0.21
N GLU A 77 -20.77 13.54 -0.87
CA GLU A 77 -22.11 13.51 -1.47
C GLU A 77 -23.12 12.79 -0.54
N ILE A 78 -23.19 13.25 0.70
CA ILE A 78 -24.36 13.15 1.54
C ILE A 78 -25.38 14.05 0.85
N VAL A 79 -26.26 13.47 0.05
CA VAL A 79 -27.55 14.11 -0.22
C VAL A 79 -28.04 14.63 1.13
N PRO A 80 -28.19 15.95 1.31
CA PRO A 80 -28.43 16.52 2.62
C PRO A 80 -29.69 15.85 3.17
N TYR A 81 -29.56 15.21 4.34
CA TYR A 81 -30.66 14.45 4.90
C TYR A 81 -31.88 15.37 5.01
N PRO A 82 -33.00 15.06 4.32
CA PRO A 82 -34.15 15.94 4.34
C PRO A 82 -34.66 16.01 5.78
N ASN A 83 -34.83 17.22 6.31
CA ASN A 83 -35.40 17.40 7.63
C ASN A 83 -36.92 17.19 7.53
N PRO A 84 -37.49 16.13 8.13
CA PRO A 84 -38.91 15.79 7.98
C PRO A 84 -39.84 16.86 8.57
N VAL A 85 -39.35 17.71 9.48
CA VAL A 85 -40.14 18.80 10.11
C VAL A 85 -40.34 19.99 9.15
N LYS A 86 -39.54 20.08 8.08
CA LYS A 86 -39.67 21.15 7.08
C LYS A 86 -40.65 20.82 5.96
N TRP A 87 -41.17 19.59 5.92
CA TRP A 87 -42.19 19.22 4.93
C TRP A 87 -43.49 19.92 5.27
N THR A 88 -44.13 20.47 4.25
CA THR A 88 -45.40 21.18 4.44
C THR A 88 -46.55 20.17 4.52
N ASP A 89 -47.57 20.48 5.31
CA ASP A 89 -48.75 19.61 5.46
C ASP A 89 -49.46 19.38 4.11
N GLU A 90 -49.37 20.34 3.18
CA GLU A 90 -49.85 20.22 1.80
C GLU A 90 -49.10 19.14 0.99
N GLU A 91 -47.76 19.06 1.10
CA GLU A 91 -46.95 18.02 0.45
C GLU A 91 -47.17 16.64 1.08
N LEU A 92 -47.49 16.62 2.38
CA LEU A 92 -47.75 15.40 3.13
C LEU A 92 -49.21 14.92 3.02
N GLY A 93 -50.08 15.72 2.37
CA GLY A 93 -51.49 15.41 2.20
C GLY A 93 -52.25 15.37 3.52
N ILE A 94 -51.78 16.10 4.55
CA ILE A 94 -52.46 16.23 5.83
C ILE A 94 -53.48 17.36 5.68
N PRO A 95 -54.78 17.07 5.67
CA PRO A 95 -55.78 18.11 5.59
C PRO A 95 -55.78 18.95 6.89
N PRO A 96 -56.00 20.27 6.80
CA PRO A 96 -56.18 21.12 7.98
C PRO A 96 -57.46 20.70 8.71
N ASP A 97 -57.49 20.81 10.05
CA ASP A 97 -58.64 20.36 10.87
C ASP A 97 -59.99 21.02 10.48
N ASP A 98 -59.96 22.17 9.80
CA ASP A 98 -61.13 22.89 9.28
C ASP A 98 -61.63 22.36 7.91
N TYR A 99 -61.06 21.26 7.39
CA TYR A 99 -61.50 20.69 6.13
C TYR A 99 -62.88 20.01 6.26
N GLU A 100 -63.84 20.48 5.49
CA GLU A 100 -65.11 19.78 5.34
C GLU A 100 -64.90 18.61 4.36
N GLU A 101 -64.86 17.37 4.87
CA GLU A 101 -64.98 16.17 4.03
C GLU A 101 -66.28 16.28 3.25
N THR A 102 -66.19 16.65 1.98
CA THR A 102 -67.34 16.67 1.08
C THR A 102 -67.75 15.21 0.89
N GLN A 103 -68.71 14.74 1.70
CA GLN A 103 -69.31 13.42 1.57
C GLN A 103 -69.94 13.35 0.18
N ILE A 104 -69.28 12.68 -0.75
CA ILE A 104 -69.79 12.43 -2.09
C ILE A 104 -70.90 11.37 -1.94
N GLU A 105 -72.17 11.79 -2.05
CA GLU A 105 -73.34 10.91 -2.25
C GLU A 105 -73.27 10.12 -3.55
#